data_AF-A0A962VBK0-F1
#
_entry.id   AF-A0A962VBK0-F1
#
_cell.length_a   1.000
_cell.length_b   1.000
_cell.length_c   1.000
_cell.angle_alpha   90.00
_cell.angle_beta   90.00
_cell.angle_gamma   90.00
#
_symmetry.space_group_name_H-M   'P 1'
#
loop_
_entity.id
_entity.type
_entity.pdbx_description
1 polymer ?
#
loop_
_entity_poly.entity_id
_entity_poly.type
_entity_poly.pdbx_seq_one_letter_code
_entity_poly.pdbx_strand_id
1 'polypeptide(L)'
;NVLHKTRIETQAGRPDKLIFYLGTAIPEGKRYVSFYLSPEQVSDMVRDNARSSLMTLLMIGLATALAVGLVAWWLLRKASYPISRLGSWARHLNESTLNEPVPDFGFRDLNDFAELVRSGLISVQQGLEREQTFLRHSSHELRTPISVIRSNIELLHKLKSRQPETRQDPRETAVLERIDRASQTMKYLTETLLWLSRDDNENLPQTEVRLDRLVQNLVTELKYLLDGKTVRLSV
;
A
#
# COMPACT_ATOMS: atom_id res chain seq x y z
N ASN A 1 -43.41 28.61 71.40
CA ASN A 1 -44.16 29.25 70.30
C ASN A 1 -44.77 28.18 69.42
N VAL A 2 -46.09 28.02 69.52
CA VAL A 2 -46.84 26.96 68.84
C VAL A 2 -47.06 27.39 67.39
N LEU A 3 -46.40 26.71 66.45
CA LEU A 3 -46.65 26.84 65.02
C LEU A 3 -47.87 25.99 64.72
N HIS A 4 -49.04 26.61 64.56
CA HIS A 4 -50.28 25.89 64.27
C HIS A 4 -50.53 25.96 62.76
N LYS A 5 -50.52 24.80 62.11
CA LYS A 5 -50.69 24.65 60.66
C LYS A 5 -52.13 24.24 60.40
N THR A 6 -52.95 25.15 59.89
CA THR A 6 -54.32 24.81 59.44
C THR A 6 -54.32 24.72 57.93
N ARG A 7 -54.71 23.54 57.42
CA ARG A 7 -54.91 23.32 55.99
C ARG A 7 -56.38 23.59 55.69
N ILE A 8 -56.66 24.53 54.78
CA ILE A 8 -58.02 24.70 54.23
C ILE A 8 -58.08 23.84 52.98
N GLU A 9 -58.79 22.72 53.05
CA GLU A 9 -59.01 21.81 51.93
C GLU A 9 -60.28 22.21 51.19
N THR A 10 -60.16 22.52 49.90
CA THR A 10 -61.28 22.53 48.95
C THR A 10 -61.47 21.10 48.41
N GLN A 11 -62.69 20.72 48.01
CA GLN A 11 -63.13 19.35 47.64
C GLN A 11 -62.28 18.59 46.59
N ALA A 12 -61.21 19.16 46.04
CA ALA A 12 -60.33 18.57 45.04
C ALA A 12 -58.90 18.23 45.55
N GLY A 13 -58.66 18.16 46.86
CA GLY A 13 -57.45 17.54 47.43
C GLY A 13 -56.12 18.32 47.26
N ARG A 14 -56.12 19.49 46.61
CA ARG A 14 -55.00 20.44 46.60
C ARG A 14 -55.41 21.74 47.32
N PRO A 15 -54.69 22.21 48.35
CA PRO A 15 -55.01 23.47 49.01
C PRO A 15 -54.58 24.66 48.13
N ASP A 16 -55.50 25.57 47.82
CA ASP A 16 -55.24 26.77 46.99
C ASP A 16 -54.34 27.80 47.69
N LYS A 17 -54.29 27.80 49.03
CA LYS A 17 -53.42 28.68 49.83
C LYS A 17 -52.93 27.98 51.10
N LEU A 18 -51.63 28.04 51.37
CA LEU A 18 -51.05 27.60 52.64
C LEU A 18 -50.93 28.82 53.56
N ILE A 19 -51.70 28.81 54.66
CA ILE A 19 -51.73 29.89 55.65
C ILE A 19 -50.93 29.45 56.87
N PHE A 20 -49.87 30.18 57.19
CA PHE A 20 -49.12 30.03 58.43
C PHE A 20 -49.45 31.20 59.34
N TYR A 21 -49.84 30.94 60.58
CA TYR A 21 -50.06 31.98 61.57
C TYR A 21 -49.18 31.77 62.79
N LEU A 22 -48.55 32.86 63.24
CA LEU A 22 -47.77 32.90 64.46
C LEU A 22 -48.52 33.79 65.46
N GLY A 23 -49.04 33.16 66.51
CA GLY A 23 -49.63 33.88 67.64
C GLY A 23 -48.54 34.28 68.62
N THR A 24 -48.39 35.59 68.88
CA THR A 24 -47.53 36.09 69.95
C THR A 24 -48.39 36.79 71.00
N ALA A 25 -48.13 36.49 72.28
CA ALA A 25 -48.85 37.10 73.39
C ALA A 25 -48.20 38.44 73.73
N ILE A 26 -48.97 39.51 73.65
CA ILE A 26 -48.55 40.88 73.98
C ILE A 26 -49.38 41.30 75.21
N PRO A 27 -48.88 42.19 76.10
CA PRO A 27 -49.59 42.56 77.33
C PRO A 27 -51.04 43.06 77.15
N GLU A 28 -51.40 43.58 75.97
CA GLU A 28 -52.73 44.10 75.64
C GLU A 28 -53.64 43.11 74.89
N GLY A 29 -53.21 41.85 74.69
CA GLY A 29 -53.99 40.80 74.02
C GLY A 29 -53.18 39.92 73.08
N LYS A 30 -53.84 38.93 72.46
CA LYS A 30 -53.20 38.02 71.48
C LYS A 30 -53.21 38.67 70.09
N ARG A 31 -52.04 38.93 69.50
CA ARG A 31 -51.92 39.27 68.07
C ARG A 31 -51.47 38.04 67.28
N TYR A 32 -52.06 37.87 66.11
CA TYR A 32 -51.72 36.82 65.16
C TYR A 32 -51.15 37.47 63.91
N VAL A 33 -49.97 37.03 63.47
CA VAL A 33 -49.40 37.39 62.18
C VAL A 33 -49.58 36.20 61.25
N SER A 34 -50.31 36.37 60.14
CA SER A 34 -50.46 35.34 59.12
C SER A 34 -49.66 35.66 57.85
N PHE A 35 -48.97 34.65 57.32
CA PHE A 35 -48.33 34.68 56.00
C PHE A 35 -48.98 33.62 55.12
N TYR A 36 -49.22 33.96 53.86
CA TYR A 36 -49.88 33.10 52.88
C TYR A 36 -48.87 32.79 51.76
N LEU A 37 -48.65 31.51 51.46
CA LEU A 37 -47.95 31.10 50.24
C LEU A 37 -48.99 30.63 49.22
N SER A 38 -49.05 31.32 48.08
CA SER A 38 -49.83 30.91 46.91
C SER A 38 -49.00 29.96 46.04
N PRO A 39 -49.56 28.82 45.56
CA PRO A 39 -48.85 27.86 44.71
C PRO A 39 -48.22 28.47 43.44
N GLU A 40 -48.80 29.53 42.89
CA GLU A 40 -48.28 30.24 41.70
C GLU A 40 -46.90 30.85 41.94
N GLN A 41 -46.68 31.49 43.10
CA GLN A 41 -45.39 32.11 43.43
C GLN A 41 -44.28 31.07 43.65
N VAL A 42 -44.63 29.90 44.22
CA VAL A 42 -43.68 28.79 44.39
C VAL A 42 -43.40 28.11 43.05
N SER A 43 -44.41 27.96 42.20
CA SER A 43 -44.27 27.37 40.86
C SER A 43 -43.36 28.20 39.96
N ASP A 44 -43.51 29.52 39.94
CA ASP A 44 -42.70 30.40 39.08
C ASP A 44 -41.24 30.45 39.54
N MET A 45 -40.98 30.57 40.86
CA MET A 45 -39.62 30.54 41.40
C MET A 45 -38.90 29.20 41.16
N VAL A 46 -39.61 28.07 41.28
CA VAL A 46 -39.04 26.74 41.02
C VAL A 46 -38.81 26.53 39.52
N ARG A 47 -39.72 27.02 38.66
CA ARG A 47 -39.63 26.86 37.21
C ARG A 47 -38.50 27.68 36.59
N ASP A 48 -38.27 28.90 37.07
CA ASP A 48 -37.20 29.77 36.58
C ASP A 48 -35.81 29.31 37.07
N ASN A 49 -35.71 28.84 38.31
CA ASN A 49 -34.48 28.20 38.82
C ASN A 49 -34.17 26.87 38.11
N ALA A 50 -35.20 26.06 37.79
CA ALA A 50 -35.02 24.83 37.05
C ALA A 50 -34.56 25.09 35.60
N ARG A 51 -35.12 26.11 34.94
CA ARG A 51 -34.73 26.50 33.57
C ARG A 51 -33.30 27.03 33.50
N SER A 52 -32.89 27.90 34.41
CA SER A 52 -31.53 28.44 34.47
C SER A 52 -30.50 27.35 34.80
N SER A 53 -30.83 26.44 35.72
CA SER A 53 -29.99 25.27 36.03
C SER A 53 -29.84 24.34 34.83
N LEU A 54 -30.95 24.07 34.12
CA LEU A 54 -30.92 23.25 32.90
C LEU A 54 -30.09 23.91 31.79
N MET A 55 -30.26 25.21 31.54
CA MET A 55 -29.44 25.92 30.56
C MET A 55 -27.96 25.91 30.92
N THR A 56 -27.61 26.07 32.20
CA THR A 56 -26.22 26.00 32.66
C THR A 56 -25.62 24.61 32.44
N LEU A 57 -26.36 23.55 32.77
CA LEU A 57 -25.95 22.16 32.50
C LEU A 57 -25.76 21.89 31.00
N LEU A 58 -26.67 22.38 30.15
CA LEU A 58 -26.55 22.25 28.70
C LEU A 58 -25.34 23.00 28.16
N MET A 59 -25.06 24.22 28.64
CA MET A 59 -23.89 25.00 28.22
C MET A 59 -22.58 24.32 28.63
N ILE A 60 -22.50 23.78 29.85
CA ILE A 60 -21.34 23.01 30.31
C ILE A 60 -21.17 21.74 29.49
N GLY A 61 -22.27 21.01 29.23
CA GLY A 61 -22.27 19.81 28.39
C GLY A 61 -21.78 20.11 26.97
N LEU A 62 -22.27 21.18 26.36
CA LEU A 62 -21.85 21.61 25.02
C LEU A 62 -20.38 22.05 25.00
N ALA A 63 -19.94 22.85 25.97
CA ALA A 63 -18.54 23.27 26.08
C ALA A 63 -17.60 22.06 26.25
N THR A 64 -18.00 21.09 27.08
CA THR A 64 -17.23 19.86 27.29
C THR A 64 -17.19 19.00 26.01
N ALA A 65 -18.32 18.83 25.33
CA ALA A 65 -18.38 18.10 24.06
C ALA A 65 -17.51 18.74 22.98
N LEU A 66 -17.54 20.07 22.86
CA LEU A 66 -16.67 20.82 21.93
C LEU A 66 -15.19 20.66 22.29
N ALA A 67 -14.83 20.75 23.58
CA ALA A 67 -13.46 20.56 24.03
C ALA A 67 -12.95 19.15 23.69
N VAL A 68 -13.74 18.11 23.98
CA VAL A 68 -13.40 16.72 23.63
C VAL A 68 -13.27 16.55 22.11
N GLY A 69 -14.21 17.11 21.34
CA GLY A 69 -14.17 17.07 19.87
C GLY A 69 -12.92 17.73 19.28
N LEU A 70 -12.53 18.89 19.82
CA LEU A 70 -11.32 19.60 19.42
C LEU A 70 -10.05 18.81 19.74
N VAL A 71 -9.96 18.22 20.94
CA VAL A 71 -8.82 17.39 21.34
C VAL A 71 -8.73 16.14 20.46
N ALA A 72 -9.86 15.46 20.23
CA ALA A 72 -9.91 14.28 19.36
C ALA A 72 -9.48 14.62 17.93
N TRP A 73 -9.97 15.72 17.37
CA TRP A 73 -9.59 16.20 16.04
C TRP A 73 -8.09 16.55 15.95
N TRP A 74 -7.55 17.20 16.97
CA TRP A 74 -6.12 17.53 17.05
C TRP A 74 -5.24 16.28 17.10
N LEU A 75 -5.60 15.30 17.94
CA LEU A 75 -4.89 14.01 18.03
C LEU A 75 -4.93 13.25 16.70
N LEU A 76 -6.09 13.20 16.05
CA LEU A 76 -6.26 12.50 14.78
C LEU A 76 -5.40 13.12 13.67
N ARG A 77 -5.36 14.46 13.59
CA ARG A 77 -4.47 15.17 12.66
C ARG A 77 -2.99 14.91 12.97
N LYS A 78 -2.61 14.95 14.25
CA LYS A 78 -1.21 14.73 14.68
C LYS A 78 -0.72 13.32 14.37
N ALA A 79 -1.57 12.30 14.50
CA ALA A 79 -1.24 10.91 14.18
C ALA A 79 -1.27 10.60 12.67
N SER A 80 -2.25 11.16 11.94
CA SER A 80 -2.43 10.86 10.51
C SER A 80 -1.33 11.45 9.63
N TYR A 81 -0.82 12.63 9.99
CA TYR A 81 0.21 13.32 9.21
C TYR A 81 1.49 12.48 9.00
N PRO A 82 2.18 11.96 10.04
CA PRO A 82 3.39 11.18 9.83
C PRO A 82 3.16 9.83 9.16
N ILE A 83 2.01 9.19 9.38
CA ILE A 83 1.64 7.95 8.67
C ILE A 83 1.53 8.22 7.15
N SER A 84 0.85 9.31 6.76
CA SER A 84 0.75 9.68 5.35
C SER A 84 2.11 10.06 4.73
N ARG A 85 3.00 10.70 5.50
CA ARG A 85 4.38 10.96 5.06
C ARG A 85 5.16 9.67 4.84
N LEU A 86 5.08 8.72 5.77
CA LEU A 86 5.71 7.40 5.64
C LEU A 86 5.21 6.68 4.38
N GLY A 87 3.90 6.63 4.17
CA GLY A 87 3.31 6.03 2.97
C GLY A 87 3.66 6.79 1.67
N SER A 88 3.88 8.11 1.74
CA SER A 88 4.37 8.87 0.59
C SER A 88 5.84 8.57 0.29
N TRP A 89 6.70 8.52 1.31
CA TRP A 89 8.11 8.17 1.17
C TRP A 89 8.24 6.76 0.58
N ALA A 90 7.54 5.78 1.16
CA ALA A 90 7.54 4.38 0.70
C ALA A 90 7.15 4.24 -0.78
N ARG A 91 6.20 5.05 -1.27
CA ARG A 91 5.78 5.04 -2.69
C ARG A 91 6.79 5.65 -3.65
N HIS A 92 7.70 6.49 -3.16
CA HIS A 92 8.74 7.12 -3.98
C HIS A 92 10.10 6.43 -3.83
N LEU A 93 10.21 5.34 -3.05
CA LEU A 93 11.43 4.54 -3.04
C LEU A 93 11.69 3.96 -4.42
N ASN A 94 12.92 4.15 -4.86
CA ASN A 94 13.47 3.64 -6.10
C ASN A 94 14.96 3.36 -5.87
N GLU A 95 15.63 2.85 -6.90
CA GLU A 95 17.03 2.43 -6.82
C GLU A 95 17.99 3.55 -6.35
N SER A 96 17.76 4.80 -6.78
CA SER A 96 18.61 5.93 -6.39
C SER A 96 18.36 6.40 -4.95
N THR A 97 17.11 6.38 -4.49
CA THR A 97 16.72 6.84 -3.15
C THR A 97 16.91 5.76 -2.06
N LEU A 98 17.03 4.48 -2.43
CA LEU A 98 17.33 3.38 -1.51
C LEU A 98 18.65 3.60 -0.72
N ASN A 99 19.60 4.29 -1.35
CA ASN A 99 20.89 4.62 -0.75
C ASN A 99 20.84 5.82 0.20
N GLU A 100 19.74 6.57 0.22
CA GLU A 100 19.56 7.70 1.13
C GLU A 100 19.13 7.24 2.53
N PRO A 101 19.46 8.01 3.59
CA PRO A 101 19.02 7.70 4.94
C PRO A 101 17.50 7.86 5.08
N VAL A 102 16.90 7.02 5.91
CA VAL A 102 15.46 7.09 6.22
C VAL A 102 15.13 8.44 6.91
N PRO A 103 14.11 9.18 6.44
CA PRO A 103 13.67 10.41 7.08
C PRO A 103 13.08 10.15 8.47
N ASP A 104 13.19 11.13 9.37
CA ASP A 104 12.50 11.05 10.66
C ASP A 104 11.00 11.40 10.51
N PHE A 105 10.15 10.45 10.89
CA PHE A 105 8.69 10.59 10.92
C PHE A 105 8.16 11.02 12.30
N GLY A 106 9.04 11.29 13.27
CA GLY A 106 8.73 11.79 14.61
C GLY A 106 8.22 10.74 15.60
N PHE A 107 8.02 9.51 15.14
CA PHE A 107 7.63 8.36 15.96
C PHE A 107 8.62 7.22 15.72
N ARG A 108 9.21 6.70 16.82
CA ARG A 108 10.19 5.62 16.75
C ARG A 108 9.69 4.41 15.96
N ASP A 109 8.48 3.93 16.24
CA ASP A 109 7.91 2.76 15.57
C ASP A 109 7.74 2.96 14.06
N LEU A 110 7.45 4.19 13.61
CA LEU A 110 7.36 4.51 12.18
C LEU A 110 8.73 4.52 11.51
N ASN A 111 9.76 5.02 12.21
CA ASN A 111 11.14 4.99 11.73
C ASN A 111 11.68 3.56 11.66
N ASP A 112 11.41 2.74 12.68
CA ASP A 112 11.80 1.33 12.72
C ASP A 112 11.12 0.55 11.57
N PHE A 113 9.84 0.81 11.30
CA PHE A 113 9.14 0.22 10.15
C PHE A 113 9.73 0.69 8.81
N ALA A 114 10.06 1.98 8.69
CA ALA A 114 10.67 2.53 7.50
C ALA A 114 12.03 1.88 7.21
N GLU A 115 12.87 1.68 8.23
CA GLU A 115 14.16 1.00 8.08
C GLU A 115 13.99 -0.47 7.70
N LEU A 116 12.96 -1.15 8.24
CA LEU A 116 12.63 -2.52 7.86
C LEU A 116 12.24 -2.62 6.38
N VAL A 117 11.38 -1.72 5.90
CA VAL A 117 10.97 -1.65 4.49
C VAL A 117 12.18 -1.38 3.59
N ARG A 118 13.02 -0.40 3.95
CA ARG A 118 14.24 -0.07 3.22
C ARG A 118 15.19 -1.27 3.16
N SER A 119 15.48 -1.90 4.30
CA SER A 119 16.36 -3.06 4.39
C SER A 119 15.85 -4.24 3.58
N GLY A 120 14.53 -4.48 3.59
CA GLY A 120 13.89 -5.51 2.78
C GLY A 120 14.08 -5.27 1.28
N LEU A 121 13.88 -4.02 0.83
CA LEU A 121 14.08 -3.65 -0.57
C LEU A 121 15.55 -3.74 -1.00
N ILE A 122 16.49 -3.30 -0.16
CA ILE A 122 17.94 -3.47 -0.40
C ILE A 122 18.29 -4.95 -0.56
N SER A 123 17.75 -5.81 0.30
CA SER A 123 18.00 -7.26 0.23
C SER A 123 17.48 -7.87 -1.08
N VAL A 124 16.29 -7.44 -1.53
CA VAL A 124 15.73 -7.87 -2.82
C VAL A 124 16.61 -7.39 -3.98
N GLN A 125 17.02 -6.12 -4.00
CA GLN A 125 17.90 -5.57 -5.04
C GLN A 125 19.23 -6.33 -5.11
N GLN A 126 19.88 -6.56 -3.98
CA GLN A 126 21.11 -7.37 -3.91
C GLN A 126 20.89 -8.82 -4.34
N GLY A 127 19.68 -9.37 -4.16
CA GLY A 127 19.29 -10.67 -4.70
C GLY A 127 19.25 -10.66 -6.23
N LEU A 128 18.57 -9.67 -6.81
CA LEU A 128 18.44 -9.50 -8.26
C LEU A 128 19.80 -9.25 -8.94
N GLU A 129 20.64 -8.40 -8.36
CA GLU A 129 22.01 -8.14 -8.87
C GLU A 129 22.86 -9.41 -8.92
N ARG A 130 22.76 -10.25 -7.87
CA ARG A 130 23.44 -11.55 -7.83
C ARG A 130 22.91 -12.51 -8.88
N GLU A 131 21.60 -12.55 -9.08
CA GLU A 131 20.96 -13.41 -10.10
C GLU A 131 21.37 -12.99 -11.51
N GLN A 132 21.32 -11.69 -11.82
CA GLN A 132 21.79 -11.16 -13.11
C GLN A 132 23.28 -11.46 -13.32
N THR A 133 24.11 -11.25 -12.29
CA THR A 133 25.55 -11.57 -12.37
C THR A 133 25.78 -13.05 -12.64
N PHE A 134 25.04 -13.93 -11.94
CA PHE A 134 25.10 -15.38 -12.14
C PHE A 134 24.66 -15.79 -13.55
N LEU A 135 23.56 -15.23 -14.06
CA LEU A 135 23.06 -15.50 -15.41
C LEU A 135 24.07 -15.05 -16.47
N ARG A 136 24.66 -13.87 -16.30
CA ARG A 136 25.72 -13.36 -17.18
C ARG A 136 26.92 -14.29 -17.20
N HIS A 137 27.45 -14.66 -16.04
CA HIS A 137 28.59 -15.57 -15.94
C HIS A 137 28.28 -16.96 -16.53
N SER A 138 27.16 -17.55 -16.15
CA SER A 138 26.74 -18.87 -16.66
C SER A 138 26.59 -18.84 -18.18
N SER A 139 26.03 -17.77 -18.74
CA SER A 139 25.89 -17.63 -20.20
C SER A 139 27.23 -17.55 -20.92
N HIS A 140 28.23 -16.87 -20.32
CA HIS A 140 29.58 -16.84 -20.86
C HIS A 140 30.26 -18.21 -20.80
N GLU A 141 30.14 -18.91 -19.68
CA GLU A 141 30.73 -20.24 -19.49
C GLU A 141 30.07 -21.29 -20.39
N LEU A 142 28.78 -21.16 -20.73
CA LEU A 142 28.08 -22.06 -21.65
C LEU A 142 28.42 -21.83 -23.13
N ARG A 143 28.78 -20.60 -23.53
CA ARG A 143 29.12 -20.29 -24.93
C ARG A 143 30.30 -21.12 -25.44
N THR A 144 31.33 -21.28 -24.62
CA THR A 144 32.55 -22.01 -24.96
C THR A 144 32.28 -23.49 -25.28
N PRO A 145 31.67 -24.30 -24.39
CA PRO A 145 31.37 -25.70 -24.66
C PRO A 145 30.38 -25.88 -25.82
N ILE A 146 29.39 -24.99 -25.99
CA ILE A 146 28.50 -25.00 -27.16
C ILE A 146 29.30 -24.80 -28.45
N SER A 147 30.25 -23.85 -28.46
CA SER A 147 31.11 -23.59 -29.63
C SER A 147 32.01 -24.78 -29.96
N VAL A 148 32.53 -25.47 -28.93
CA VAL A 148 33.32 -26.70 -29.09
C VAL A 148 32.47 -27.83 -29.68
N ILE A 149 31.25 -28.05 -29.17
CA ILE A 149 30.33 -29.05 -29.71
C ILE A 149 30.09 -28.77 -31.20
N ARG A 150 29.78 -27.52 -31.56
CA ARG A 150 29.50 -27.15 -32.95
C ARG A 150 30.71 -27.32 -33.86
N SER A 151 31.90 -26.94 -33.40
CA SER A 151 33.15 -27.16 -34.15
C SER A 151 33.39 -28.65 -34.43
N ASN A 152 33.15 -29.53 -33.45
CA ASN A 152 33.27 -30.97 -33.64
C ASN A 152 32.22 -31.52 -34.63
N ILE A 153 30.98 -31.02 -34.58
CA ILE A 153 29.93 -31.38 -35.54
C ILE A 153 30.30 -30.94 -36.96
N GLU A 154 30.80 -29.72 -37.14
CA GLU A 154 31.29 -29.23 -38.44
C GLU A 154 32.44 -30.09 -38.98
N LEU A 155 33.37 -30.52 -38.12
CA LEU A 155 34.44 -31.44 -38.49
C LEU A 155 33.90 -32.82 -38.91
N LEU A 156 32.94 -33.37 -38.16
CA LEU A 156 32.31 -34.66 -38.48
C LEU A 156 31.54 -34.60 -39.81
N HIS A 157 30.83 -33.50 -40.08
CA HIS A 157 30.19 -33.28 -41.39
C HIS A 157 31.22 -33.25 -42.53
N LYS A 158 32.36 -32.55 -42.34
CA LYS A 158 33.45 -32.51 -43.34
C LYS A 158 34.11 -33.87 -43.56
N LEU A 159 34.24 -34.69 -42.51
CA LEU A 159 34.80 -36.04 -42.63
C LEU A 159 33.83 -36.98 -43.35
N LYS A 160 32.52 -36.89 -43.06
CA LYS A 160 31.50 -37.68 -43.73
C LYS A 160 31.32 -37.33 -45.20
N SER A 161 31.35 -36.05 -45.57
CA SER A 161 31.21 -35.62 -46.97
C SER A 161 32.34 -36.10 -47.88
N ARG A 162 33.48 -36.51 -47.31
CA ARG A 162 34.61 -37.13 -48.02
C ARG A 162 34.50 -38.66 -48.15
N GLN A 163 33.54 -39.30 -47.50
CA GLN A 163 33.32 -40.73 -47.60
C GLN A 163 32.35 -41.07 -48.73
N PRO A 164 32.57 -42.18 -49.46
CA PRO A 164 31.63 -42.64 -50.49
C PRO A 164 30.25 -42.93 -49.87
N GLU A 165 29.18 -42.55 -50.57
CA GLU A 165 27.77 -42.68 -50.15
C GLU A 165 27.43 -44.07 -49.58
N THR A 166 28.02 -45.14 -50.14
CA THR A 166 27.84 -46.53 -49.68
C THR A 166 28.37 -46.83 -48.27
N ARG A 167 29.18 -45.95 -47.68
CA ARG A 167 29.69 -46.08 -46.30
C ARG A 167 29.00 -45.15 -45.30
N GLN A 168 28.12 -44.26 -45.74
CA GLN A 168 27.41 -43.36 -44.84
C GLN A 168 26.21 -44.09 -44.20
N ASP A 169 26.23 -44.30 -42.88
CA ASP A 169 25.05 -44.77 -42.17
C ASP A 169 24.04 -43.62 -41.99
N PRO A 170 22.81 -43.72 -42.53
CA PRO A 170 21.76 -42.71 -42.37
C PRO A 170 21.41 -42.44 -40.90
N ARG A 171 21.54 -43.43 -40.01
CA ARG A 171 21.25 -43.28 -38.57
C ARG A 171 22.27 -42.37 -37.89
N GLU A 172 23.55 -42.54 -38.20
CA GLU A 172 24.60 -41.66 -37.70
C GLU A 172 24.41 -40.21 -38.18
N THR A 173 24.02 -40.03 -39.45
CA THR A 173 23.74 -38.69 -39.99
C THR A 173 22.56 -38.04 -39.26
N ALA A 174 21.48 -38.79 -39.02
CA ALA A 174 20.33 -38.30 -38.26
C ALA A 174 20.67 -37.95 -36.80
N VAL A 175 21.59 -38.68 -36.16
CA VAL A 175 22.09 -38.36 -34.81
C VAL A 175 22.90 -37.07 -34.82
N LEU A 176 23.82 -36.89 -35.77
CA LEU A 176 24.61 -35.66 -35.89
C LEU A 176 23.74 -34.43 -36.09
N GLU A 177 22.75 -34.50 -36.98
CA GLU A 177 21.80 -33.40 -37.16
C GLU A 177 20.98 -33.10 -35.90
N ARG A 178 20.63 -34.12 -35.10
CA ARG A 178 19.94 -33.92 -33.83
C ARG A 178 20.81 -33.17 -32.83
N ILE A 179 22.10 -33.53 -32.73
CA ILE A 179 23.05 -32.84 -31.85
C ILE A 179 23.29 -31.41 -32.35
N ASP A 180 23.38 -31.20 -33.67
CA ASP A 180 23.56 -29.87 -34.26
C ASP A 180 22.39 -28.95 -33.93
N ARG A 181 21.15 -29.41 -34.16
CA ARG A 181 19.94 -28.66 -33.79
C ARG A 181 19.86 -28.35 -32.30
N ALA A 182 20.25 -29.30 -31.44
CA ALA A 182 20.28 -29.08 -30.00
C ALA A 182 21.34 -28.04 -29.59
N SER A 183 22.53 -28.09 -30.19
CA SER A 183 23.60 -27.11 -29.99
C SER A 183 23.17 -25.70 -30.43
N GLN A 184 22.53 -25.60 -31.60
CA GLN A 184 21.98 -24.35 -32.11
C GLN A 184 20.91 -23.76 -31.18
N THR A 185 20.03 -24.62 -30.65
CA THR A 185 18.99 -24.20 -29.69
C THR A 185 19.61 -23.70 -28.39
N MET A 186 20.59 -24.41 -27.84
CA MET A 186 21.32 -23.98 -26.64
C MET A 186 22.05 -22.64 -26.86
N LYS A 187 22.64 -22.44 -28.04
CA LYS A 187 23.28 -21.17 -28.42
C LYS A 187 22.27 -20.02 -28.35
N TYR A 188 21.13 -20.15 -29.03
CA TYR A 188 20.13 -19.09 -29.05
C TYR A 188 19.54 -18.80 -27.68
N LEU A 189 19.28 -19.82 -26.86
CA LEU A 189 18.81 -19.63 -25.49
C LEU A 189 19.84 -18.87 -24.64
N THR A 190 21.12 -19.24 -24.75
CA THR A 190 22.22 -18.58 -24.03
C THR A 190 22.40 -17.14 -24.49
N GLU A 191 22.33 -16.87 -25.80
CA GLU A 191 22.37 -15.50 -26.35
C GLU A 191 21.17 -14.66 -25.89
N THR A 192 19.98 -15.26 -25.84
CA THR A 192 18.76 -14.58 -25.36
C THR A 192 18.84 -14.25 -23.87
N LEU A 193 19.30 -15.19 -23.04
CA LEU A 193 19.49 -14.96 -21.61
C LEU A 193 20.53 -13.86 -21.34
N LEU A 194 21.62 -13.82 -22.12
CA LEU A 194 22.62 -12.77 -22.02
C LEU A 194 22.05 -11.40 -22.41
N TRP A 195 21.20 -11.37 -23.45
CA TRP A 195 20.54 -10.13 -23.87
C TRP A 195 19.58 -9.62 -22.79
N LEU A 196 18.78 -10.50 -22.17
CA LEU A 196 17.85 -10.14 -21.10
C LEU A 196 18.56 -9.72 -19.79
N SER A 197 19.74 -10.30 -19.53
CA SER A 197 20.54 -9.99 -18.35
C SER A 197 21.37 -8.72 -18.48
N ARG A 198 21.47 -8.13 -19.68
CA ARG A 198 22.17 -6.86 -19.86
C ARG A 198 21.24 -5.73 -19.45
N ASP A 199 21.76 -4.87 -18.59
CA ASP A 199 21.11 -3.65 -18.19
C ASP A 199 21.07 -2.69 -19.39
N ASP A 200 19.90 -2.11 -19.71
CA ASP A 200 19.60 -1.29 -20.91
C ASP A 200 20.43 0.02 -21.03
N ASN A 201 21.42 0.22 -20.17
CA ASN A 201 22.23 1.43 -20.07
C ASN A 201 23.49 1.46 -20.96
N GLU A 202 23.83 0.37 -21.66
CA GLU A 202 24.83 0.47 -22.73
C GLU A 202 24.16 1.11 -23.95
N ASN A 203 24.57 2.34 -24.30
CA ASN A 203 24.26 2.97 -25.58
C ASN A 203 24.71 2.04 -26.71
N LEU A 204 23.80 1.17 -27.17
CA LEU A 204 24.06 0.27 -28.28
C LEU A 204 24.41 1.14 -29.49
N PRO A 205 25.49 0.83 -30.22
CA PRO A 205 25.90 1.62 -31.36
C PRO A 205 24.78 1.66 -32.40
N GLN A 206 24.15 2.84 -32.54
CA GLN A 206 23.12 3.06 -33.54
C GLN A 206 23.79 3.27 -34.88
N THR A 207 23.35 2.49 -35.88
CA THR A 207 23.81 2.65 -37.26
C THR A 207 22.58 2.82 -38.14
N GLU A 208 22.68 3.65 -39.18
CA GLU A 208 21.61 3.80 -40.16
C GLU A 208 21.52 2.51 -41.01
N VAL A 209 20.36 1.85 -40.99
CA VAL A 209 20.15 0.57 -41.69
C VAL A 209 19.04 0.68 -42.72
N ARG A 210 19.33 0.19 -43.92
CA ARG A 210 18.36 0.01 -45.01
C ARG A 210 17.49 -1.21 -44.75
N LEU A 211 16.32 -0.99 -44.16
CA LEU A 211 15.36 -2.04 -43.79
C LEU A 211 15.02 -2.97 -44.97
N ASP A 212 14.88 -2.42 -46.17
CA ASP A 212 14.62 -3.17 -47.40
C ASP A 212 15.70 -4.23 -47.67
N ARG A 213 16.98 -3.84 -47.56
CA ARG A 213 18.11 -4.76 -47.76
C ARG A 213 18.26 -5.74 -46.62
N LEU A 214 18.05 -5.31 -45.38
CA LEU A 214 18.16 -6.18 -44.21
C LEU A 214 17.14 -7.31 -44.27
N VAL A 215 15.87 -6.99 -44.60
CA VAL A 215 14.80 -7.97 -44.72
C VAL A 215 15.09 -8.95 -45.86
N GLN A 216 15.51 -8.47 -47.04
CA GLN A 216 15.87 -9.34 -48.16
C GLN A 216 17.05 -10.28 -47.84
N ASN A 217 18.06 -9.78 -47.13
CA ASN A 217 19.20 -10.59 -46.70
C ASN A 217 18.77 -11.69 -45.73
N LEU A 218 17.99 -11.35 -44.70
CA LEU A 218 17.49 -12.32 -43.72
C LEU A 218 16.59 -13.39 -44.36
N VAL A 219 15.74 -12.98 -45.30
CA VAL A 219 14.86 -13.90 -46.04
C VAL A 219 15.66 -14.87 -46.88
N THR A 220 16.75 -14.40 -47.49
CA THR A 220 17.66 -15.25 -48.27
C THR A 220 18.42 -16.22 -47.36
N GLU A 221 18.93 -15.71 -46.23
CA GLU A 221 19.68 -16.49 -45.25
C GLU A 221 18.83 -17.58 -44.58
N LEU A 222 17.57 -17.31 -44.29
CA LEU A 222 16.65 -18.23 -43.62
C LEU A 222 15.84 -19.10 -44.58
N LYS A 223 16.00 -18.95 -45.90
CA LYS A 223 15.22 -19.65 -46.93
C LYS A 223 15.30 -21.18 -46.79
N TYR A 224 16.43 -21.70 -46.31
CA TYR A 224 16.63 -23.14 -46.09
C TYR A 224 15.64 -23.74 -45.08
N LEU A 225 15.07 -22.93 -44.16
CA LEU A 225 14.06 -23.40 -43.19
C LEU A 225 12.69 -23.73 -43.83
N LEU A 226 12.51 -23.36 -45.09
CA LEU A 226 11.32 -23.66 -45.89
C LEU A 226 11.45 -25.01 -46.63
N ASP A 227 12.63 -25.63 -46.67
CA ASP A 227 12.79 -26.94 -47.30
C ASP A 227 11.91 -28.00 -46.63
N GLY A 228 11.09 -28.66 -47.44
CA GLY A 228 10.13 -29.67 -46.97
C GLY A 228 8.87 -29.12 -46.31
N LYS A 229 8.64 -27.81 -46.30
CA LYS A 229 7.42 -27.19 -45.74
C LYS A 229 6.59 -26.49 -46.81
N THR A 230 5.28 -26.69 -46.80
CA THR A 230 4.32 -25.99 -47.68
C THR A 230 4.02 -24.59 -47.15
N VAL A 231 5.03 -23.72 -47.18
CA VAL A 231 4.91 -22.31 -46.77
C VAL A 231 5.32 -21.43 -47.94
N ARG A 232 4.47 -20.47 -48.30
CA ARG A 232 4.70 -19.53 -49.41
C ARG A 232 5.09 -18.18 -48.80
N LEU A 233 6.31 -17.72 -49.07
CA LEU A 233 6.84 -16.46 -48.56
C LEU A 233 6.80 -15.39 -49.66
N SER A 234 6.24 -14.21 -49.37
CA SER A 234 6.32 -13.01 -50.22
C SER A 234 6.87 -11.85 -49.39
N VAL A 235 7.90 -11.19 -49.90
CA VAL A 235 8.67 -10.13 -49.23
C VAL A 235 8.80 -8.96 -50.17
#